data_AF-A0A963FUZ4-F1
#
_entry.id   AF-A0A963FUZ4-F1
#
_cell.length_a   1.000
_cell.length_b   1.000
_cell.length_c   1.000
_cell.angle_alpha   90.00
_cell.angle_beta   90.00
_cell.angle_gamma   90.00
#
_symmetry.space_group_name_H-M   'P 1'
#
loop_
_entity.id
_entity.type
_entity.pdbx_description
1 polymer ?
#
loop_
_entity_poly.entity_id
_entity_poly.type
_entity_poly.pdbx_seq_one_letter_code
_entity_poly.pdbx_strand_id
1 'polypeptide(L)'
;MDEIDFDAWCNLAERRPDLYFRERERLIDRFIGQFPPDQAERLREFQLQIDHARAEAGSPLRATRRMMGMMEDQLEALHARLLCLQSETDRLTTIIRKARDASA
;
A
#
# COMPACT_ATOMS: atom_id res chain seq x y z
N MET A 1 14.12 12.45 1.94
CA MET A 1 13.63 11.44 2.91
C MET A 1 14.71 11.35 3.95
N ASP A 2 14.45 11.76 5.18
CA ASP A 2 15.44 11.65 6.25
C ASP A 2 15.80 10.17 6.42
N GLU A 3 17.09 9.88 6.50
CA GLU A 3 17.59 8.52 6.70
C GLU A 3 17.10 8.01 8.05
N ILE A 4 16.36 6.90 8.06
CA ILE A 4 15.87 6.31 9.31
C ILE A 4 17.03 5.53 9.94
N ASP A 5 17.54 6.02 11.05
CA ASP A 5 18.53 5.32 11.88
C ASP A 5 17.87 4.13 12.59
N PHE A 6 17.97 2.94 11.98
CA PHE A 6 17.31 1.75 12.50
C PHE A 6 17.74 1.41 13.93
N ASP A 7 19.03 1.55 14.26
CA ASP A 7 19.56 1.19 15.57
C ASP A 7 19.01 2.13 16.66
N ALA A 8 18.91 3.44 16.37
CA ALA A 8 18.29 4.40 17.28
C ALA A 8 16.81 4.08 17.54
N TRP A 9 16.06 3.69 16.51
CA TRP A 9 14.65 3.35 16.65
C TRP A 9 14.42 2.03 17.41
N CYS A 10 15.28 1.02 17.20
CA CYS A 10 15.28 -0.21 17.99
C CYS A 10 15.55 0.08 19.47
N ASN A 11 16.58 0.89 19.76
CA ASN A 11 16.91 1.28 21.13
C ASN A 11 15.75 2.04 21.80
N LEU A 12 15.11 2.95 21.05
CA LEU A 12 13.96 3.72 21.53
C LEU A 12 12.77 2.80 21.84
N ALA A 13 12.47 1.83 20.97
CA ALA A 13 11.38 0.88 21.17
C ALA A 13 11.59 0.00 22.41
N GLU A 14 12.82 -0.43 22.68
CA GLU A 14 13.15 -1.26 23.85
C GLU A 14 13.10 -0.47 25.16
N ARG A 15 13.65 0.75 25.16
CA ARG A 15 13.83 1.52 26.40
C ARG A 15 12.65 2.40 26.75
N ARG A 16 11.99 2.97 25.74
CA ARG A 16 10.93 3.99 25.87
C ARG A 16 9.82 3.75 24.84
N PRO A 17 9.00 2.69 25.00
CA PRO A 17 7.93 2.38 24.06
C PRO A 17 6.94 3.54 23.86
N ASP A 18 6.66 4.31 24.92
CA ASP A 18 5.85 5.52 24.89
C ASP A 18 6.37 6.56 23.88
N LEU A 19 7.68 6.82 23.92
CA LEU A 19 8.33 7.76 23.02
C LEU A 19 8.43 7.21 21.60
N TYR A 20 8.70 5.91 21.45
CA TYR A 20 8.72 5.25 20.14
C TYR A 20 7.39 5.44 19.39
N PHE A 21 6.25 5.17 20.03
CA PHE A 21 4.95 5.31 19.37
C PHE A 21 4.63 6.77 19.00
N ARG A 22 5.02 7.71 19.86
CA ARG A 22 4.85 9.14 19.59
C ARG A 22 5.70 9.63 18.41
N GLU A 23 6.97 9.24 18.36
CA GLU A 23 7.86 9.62 17.24
C GLU A 23 7.44 8.94 15.94
N ARG A 24 6.95 7.69 16.03
CA ARG A 24 6.37 6.99 14.88
C ARG A 24 5.17 7.76 14.30
N GLU A 25 4.21 8.12 15.13
CA GLU A 25 3.03 8.88 14.72
C GLU A 25 3.43 10.19 14.04
N ARG A 26 4.33 10.95 14.67
CA ARG A 26 4.86 12.21 14.12
C ARG A 26 5.53 12.03 12.74
N LEU A 27 6.31 10.96 12.55
CA LEU A 27 6.99 10.71 11.29
C LEU A 27 5.99 10.35 10.19
N ILE A 28 5.02 9.51 10.50
CA ILE A 28 3.97 9.10 9.56
C ILE A 28 3.09 10.29 9.17
N ASP A 29 2.65 11.10 10.13
CA ASP A 29 1.84 12.28 9.86
C ASP A 29 2.58 13.30 8.98
N ARG A 30 3.88 13.50 9.23
CA ARG A 30 4.72 14.36 8.39
C ARG A 30 4.85 13.82 6.98
N PHE A 31 4.95 12.51 6.81
CA PHE A 31 5.01 11.87 5.49
C PHE A 31 3.68 12.04 4.75
N ILE A 32 2.57 11.70 5.39
CA ILE A 32 1.22 11.81 4.81
C ILE A 32 0.90 13.27 4.44
N GLY A 33 1.32 14.23 5.26
CA GLY A 33 1.12 15.66 5.03
C GLY A 33 1.84 16.23 3.80
N GLN A 34 2.70 15.45 3.13
CA GLN A 34 3.38 15.86 1.88
C GLN A 34 2.50 15.68 0.64
N PHE A 35 1.37 14.97 0.75
CA PHE A 35 0.48 14.65 -0.36
C PHE A 35 -0.74 15.57 -0.42
N PRO A 36 -1.37 15.74 -1.61
CA PRO A 36 -2.64 16.45 -1.75
C PRO A 36 -3.74 15.88 -0.83
N PRO A 37 -4.76 16.67 -0.44
CA PRO A 37 -5.73 16.28 0.60
C PRO A 37 -6.44 14.94 0.38
N ASP A 38 -6.84 14.64 -0.85
CA ASP A 38 -7.50 13.41 -1.27
C ASP A 38 -6.58 12.18 -1.12
N GLN A 39 -5.31 12.32 -1.50
CA GLN A 39 -4.31 11.27 -1.33
C GLN A 39 -3.91 11.10 0.13
N ALA A 40 -3.75 12.21 0.86
CA ALA A 40 -3.42 12.20 2.27
C ALA A 40 -4.51 11.50 3.10
N GLU A 41 -5.79 11.73 2.81
CA GLU A 41 -6.90 11.04 3.46
C GLU A 41 -6.83 9.52 3.23
N ARG A 42 -6.63 9.10 1.98
CA ARG A 42 -6.48 7.68 1.64
C ARG A 42 -5.27 7.02 2.31
N LEU A 43 -4.16 7.76 2.45
CA LEU A 43 -2.98 7.27 3.19
C LEU A 43 -3.25 7.12 4.69
N ARG A 44 -4.05 8.01 5.30
CA ARG A 44 -4.48 7.84 6.71
C ARG A 44 -5.34 6.61 6.90
N GLU A 45 -6.29 6.37 5.99
CA GLU A 45 -7.11 5.15 6.02
C GLU A 45 -6.24 3.88 5.92
N PHE A 46 -5.25 3.89 5.03
CA PHE A 46 -4.32 2.77 4.90
C PHE A 46 -3.45 2.59 6.14
N GLN A 47 -2.99 3.69 6.74
CA GLN A 47 -2.23 3.65 7.99
C GLN A 47 -3.05 3.04 9.14
N LEU A 48 -4.33 3.36 9.25
CA LEU A 48 -5.24 2.74 10.23
C LEU A 48 -5.34 1.21 10.04
N GLN A 49 -5.36 0.73 8.80
CA GLN A 49 -5.36 -0.71 8.52
C GLN A 49 -4.05 -1.37 8.96
N ILE A 50 -2.91 -0.72 8.72
CA ILE A 50 -1.60 -1.18 9.20
C ILE A 50 -1.58 -1.26 10.73
N ASP A 51 -2.08 -0.23 11.41
CA ASP A 51 -2.08 -0.18 12.86
C ASP A 51 -2.98 -1.26 13.48
N HIS A 52 -4.15 -1.51 12.88
CA HIS A 52 -5.01 -2.62 13.26
C HIS A 52 -4.33 -3.98 13.06
N ALA A 53 -3.71 -4.20 11.89
CA ALA A 53 -2.99 -5.43 11.60
C ALA A 53 -1.83 -5.67 12.59
N ARG A 54 -1.13 -4.61 13.01
CA ARG A 54 -0.08 -4.67 14.04
C ARG A 54 -0.63 -5.04 15.41
N ALA A 55 -1.72 -4.40 15.83
CA ALA A 55 -2.35 -4.66 17.13
C ALA A 55 -2.83 -6.11 17.26
N GLU A 56 -3.45 -6.65 16.20
CA GLU A 56 -3.96 -8.03 16.19
C GLU A 56 -2.88 -9.10 16.08
N ALA A 57 -1.72 -8.78 15.49
CA ALA A 57 -0.70 -9.78 15.20
C ALA A 57 0.01 -10.32 16.46
N GLY A 58 0.00 -9.58 17.57
CA GLY A 58 0.56 -10.00 18.86
C GLY A 58 2.09 -10.12 18.91
N SER A 59 2.80 -9.95 17.80
CA SER A 59 4.26 -9.77 17.76
C SER A 59 4.72 -9.02 16.50
N PRO A 60 5.87 -8.34 16.54
CA PRO A 60 6.41 -7.62 15.38
C PRO A 60 6.58 -8.51 14.15
N LEU A 61 7.11 -9.73 14.32
CA LEU A 61 7.32 -10.66 13.22
C LEU A 61 6.01 -11.11 12.56
N ARG A 62 4.96 -11.36 13.35
CA ARG A 62 3.64 -11.70 12.82
C ARG A 62 3.02 -10.50 12.11
N ALA A 63 3.21 -9.28 12.63
CA ALA A 63 2.75 -8.06 11.99
C ALA A 63 3.40 -7.88 10.61
N THR A 64 4.73 -8.08 10.51
CA THR A 64 5.45 -8.00 9.23
C THR A 64 4.93 -9.01 8.22
N ARG A 65 4.70 -10.27 8.63
CA ARG A 65 4.09 -11.28 7.73
C ARG A 65 2.70 -10.87 7.26
N ARG A 66 1.87 -10.33 8.16
CA ARG A 66 0.53 -9.86 7.80
C ARG A 66 0.58 -8.70 6.81
N MET A 67 1.48 -7.74 7.04
CA MET A 67 1.67 -6.62 6.11
C MET A 67 2.19 -7.08 4.74
N MET A 68 3.08 -8.09 4.67
CA MET A 68 3.49 -8.69 3.40
C MET A 68 2.32 -9.36 2.67
N GLY A 69 1.45 -10.08 3.38
CA GLY A 69 0.24 -10.66 2.79
C GLY A 69 -0.70 -9.59 2.23
N MET A 70 -0.89 -8.47 2.94
CA MET A 70 -1.67 -7.34 2.41
C MET A 70 -1.08 -6.79 1.10
N MET A 71 0.25 -6.76 0.95
CA MET A 71 0.89 -6.35 -0.30
C MET A 71 0.67 -7.36 -1.43
N GLU A 72 0.76 -8.65 -1.11
CA GLU A 72 0.47 -9.75 -2.04
C GLU A 72 -0.96 -9.67 -2.56
N ASP A 73 -1.96 -9.51 -1.67
CA ASP A 73 -3.37 -9.35 -2.03
C ASP A 73 -3.59 -8.20 -3.04
N GLN A 74 -2.92 -7.05 -2.82
CA GLN A 74 -3.02 -5.91 -3.72
C GLN A 74 -2.37 -6.17 -5.08
N LEU A 75 -1.24 -6.90 -5.09
CA LEU A 75 -0.55 -7.26 -6.33
C LEU A 75 -1.38 -8.25 -7.15
N GLU A 76 -1.99 -9.24 -6.52
CA GLU A 76 -2.91 -10.18 -7.15
C GLU A 76 -4.13 -9.47 -7.72
N ALA A 77 -4.74 -8.56 -6.95
CA ALA A 77 -5.87 -7.76 -7.41
C ALA A 77 -5.51 -6.88 -8.62
N LEU A 78 -4.31 -6.29 -8.62
CA LEU A 78 -3.80 -5.53 -9.76
C LEU A 78 -3.58 -6.42 -10.98
N HIS A 79 -2.97 -7.59 -10.80
CA HIS A 79 -2.74 -8.56 -11.86
C HIS A 79 -4.06 -9.00 -12.51
N ALA A 80 -5.07 -9.32 -11.72
CA ALA A 80 -6.39 -9.69 -12.21
C ALA A 80 -7.05 -8.57 -13.04
N ARG A 81 -6.93 -7.31 -12.59
CA ARG A 81 -7.45 -6.15 -13.34
C ARG A 81 -6.72 -5.94 -14.66
N LEU A 82 -5.40 -6.14 -14.70
CA LEU A 82 -4.60 -6.04 -15.92
C LEU A 82 -5.02 -7.10 -16.95
N LEU A 83 -5.23 -8.35 -16.53
CA LEU A 83 -5.72 -9.41 -17.41
C LEU A 83 -7.10 -9.08 -17.98
N CYS A 84 -8.00 -8.56 -17.16
CA CYS A 84 -9.32 -8.11 -17.62
C CYS A 84 -9.19 -7.00 -18.67
N LEU A 85 -8.38 -5.98 -18.41
CA LEU A 85 -8.16 -4.86 -19.34
C LEU A 85 -7.55 -5.32 -20.67
N GLN A 86 -6.59 -6.25 -20.63
CA GLN A 86 -6.00 -6.86 -21.83
C GLN A 86 -7.08 -7.57 -22.65
N SER A 87 -7.91 -8.39 -22.00
CA SER A 87 -8.97 -9.13 -22.70
C SER A 87 -9.99 -8.21 -23.39
N GLU A 88 -10.35 -7.08 -22.78
CA GLU A 88 -11.24 -6.09 -23.38
C GLU A 88 -10.58 -5.35 -24.54
N THR A 89 -9.29 -5.06 -24.43
CA THR A 89 -8.51 -4.44 -25.52
C THR A 89 -8.42 -5.36 -26.74
N ASP A 90 -8.20 -6.65 -26.55
CA ASP A 90 -8.16 -7.65 -27.63
C ASP A 90 -9.52 -7.79 -28.33
N ARG A 91 -10.61 -7.77 -27.55
CA ARG A 91 -11.99 -7.76 -28.07
C ARG A 91 -12.25 -6.55 -28.96
N LEU A 92 -11.94 -5.36 -28.47
CA LEU A 92 -12.12 -4.12 -29.23
C LEU A 92 -11.28 -4.12 -30.51
N THR A 93 -10.03 -4.56 -30.43
CA THR A 93 -9.14 -4.67 -31.60
C THR A 93 -9.73 -5.61 -32.66
N THR A 94 -10.30 -6.74 -32.23
CA THR A 94 -10.97 -7.68 -33.12
C THR A 94 -12.21 -7.07 -33.78
N ILE A 95 -13.03 -6.33 -33.03
CA ILE A 95 -14.22 -5.65 -33.55
C ILE A 95 -13.83 -4.58 -34.58
N ILE A 96 -12.84 -3.75 -34.26
CA ILE A 96 -12.34 -2.71 -35.16
C ILE A 96 -11.84 -3.31 -36.47
N ARG A 97 -11.08 -4.42 -36.41
CA ARG A 97 -10.62 -5.13 -37.60
C ARG A 97 -11.79 -5.60 -38.46
N LYS A 98 -12.78 -6.28 -37.86
CA LYS A 98 -13.97 -6.77 -38.58
C LYS A 98 -14.78 -5.62 -39.22
N ALA A 99 -14.92 -4.48 -38.54
CA ALA A 99 -15.64 -3.33 -39.08
C ALA A 99 -14.92 -2.69 -40.28
N ARG A 100 -13.58 -2.67 -40.24
CA ARG A 100 -12.75 -2.22 -41.36
C ARG A 100 -12.88 -3.14 -42.56
N ASP A 101 -12.82 -4.46 -42.34
CA ASP A 101 -12.95 -5.46 -43.40
C ASP A 101 -14.35 -5.49 -44.04
N ALA A 102 -15.40 -5.10 -43.30
CA ALA A 102 -16.77 -5.01 -43.80
C ALA A 102 -17.08 -3.70 -44.57
N SER A 103 -16.18 -2.70 -44.49
CA SER A 103 -16.31 -1.39 -45.15
C SER A 103 -15.44 -1.26 -46.40
N ALA A 104 -14.66 -2.31 -46.73
CA ALA A 104 -13.81 -2.43 -47.92
C ALA A 104 -14.46 -3.37 -48.94
#